data_AF-A0A015U3A1-F1
#
_entry.id   AF-A0A015U3A1-F1
#
_cell.length_a   1.000
_cell.length_b   1.000
_cell.length_c   1.000
_cell.angle_alpha   90.00
_cell.angle_beta   90.00
_cell.angle_gamma   90.00
#
_symmetry.space_group_name_H-M   'P 1'
#
loop_
_entity.id
_entity.type
_entity.pdbx_description
1 polymer ?
#
loop_
_entity_poly.entity_id
_entity_poly.type
_entity_poly.pdbx_seq_one_letter_code
_entity_poly.pdbx_strand_id
1 'polypeptide(L)'
;MKKITSILLFLSALLYVSCDALDLSPEDYYGSGNFWTKEAQVEGYMNGLHNNLRSSYTMFYVLGEARGGTSRYGTSSLGTSMSYSDPIKNNMLTKDNTGISNWYDLYG
;
A
#
# COMPACT_ATOMS: atom_id res chain seq x y z
N MET A 1 -14.77 52.88 -37.69
CA MET A 1 -15.41 52.36 -36.46
C MET A 1 -15.71 50.86 -36.53
N LYS A 2 -16.46 50.37 -37.53
CA LYS A 2 -16.81 48.93 -37.67
C LYS A 2 -15.62 47.96 -37.64
N LYS A 3 -14.51 48.31 -38.30
CA LYS A 3 -13.26 47.50 -38.29
C LYS A 3 -12.63 47.40 -36.90
N ILE A 4 -12.69 48.47 -36.11
CA ILE A 4 -12.09 48.52 -34.77
C ILE A 4 -12.93 47.69 -33.80
N THR A 5 -14.26 47.80 -33.87
CA THR A 5 -15.19 46.97 -33.08
C THR A 5 -15.06 45.48 -33.41
N SER A 6 -14.86 45.10 -34.69
CA SER A 6 -14.64 43.69 -35.05
C SER A 6 -13.33 43.13 -34.51
N ILE A 7 -12.26 43.94 -34.47
CA ILE A 7 -10.96 43.54 -33.90
C ILE A 7 -11.08 43.33 -32.39
N LEU A 8 -11.76 44.25 -31.68
CA LEU A 8 -12.01 44.13 -30.24
C LEU A 8 -12.87 42.90 -29.89
N LEU A 9 -13.88 42.59 -30.71
CA LEU A 9 -14.71 41.41 -30.51
C LEU A 9 -13.89 40.11 -30.67
N PHE A 10 -13.02 40.06 -31.66
CA PHE A 10 -12.13 38.92 -31.91
C PHE A 10 -11.12 38.73 -30.77
N LEU A 11 -10.57 39.83 -30.24
CA LEU A 11 -9.64 39.80 -29.11
C LEU A 11 -10.33 39.31 -27.82
N SER A 12 -11.60 39.70 -27.60
CA SER A 12 -12.37 39.23 -26.44
C SER A 12 -12.71 37.75 -26.53
N ALA A 13 -12.91 37.20 -27.73
CA ALA A 13 -13.18 35.77 -27.93
C ALA A 13 -11.98 34.88 -27.55
N LEU A 14 -10.75 35.38 -27.70
CA LEU A 14 -9.53 34.69 -27.31
C LEU A 14 -9.36 34.57 -25.78
N LEU A 15 -10.12 35.33 -24.99
CA LEU A 15 -10.11 35.25 -23.52
C LEU A 15 -11.05 34.17 -22.96
N TYR A 16 -11.92 33.59 -23.79
CA TYR A 16 -12.88 32.55 -23.39
C TYR A 16 -12.42 31.12 -23.71
N VAL A 17 -11.22 30.94 -24.28
CA VAL A 17 -10.62 29.61 -24.41
C VAL A 17 -9.97 29.24 -23.07
N SER A 18 -10.77 28.70 -22.16
CA SER A 18 -10.24 28.08 -20.94
C SER A 18 -9.34 26.90 -21.33
N CYS A 19 -8.10 26.94 -20.87
CA CYS A 19 -7.13 25.86 -21.06
C CYS A 19 -7.43 24.75 -20.04
N ASP A 20 -7.42 23.47 -20.48
CA ASP A 20 -7.46 22.28 -19.61
C ASP A 20 -6.23 22.14 -18.68
N ALA A 21 -5.42 23.20 -18.54
CA ALA A 21 -4.24 23.27 -17.68
C ALA A 21 -4.53 23.05 -16.18
N LEU A 22 -5.79 22.90 -15.77
CA LEU A 22 -6.18 22.62 -14.39
C LEU A 22 -6.62 21.16 -14.16
N ASP A 23 -6.70 20.33 -15.22
CA ASP A 23 -6.94 18.89 -15.09
C ASP A 23 -5.62 18.14 -14.88
N LEU A 24 -4.94 18.47 -13.78
CA LEU A 24 -3.73 17.78 -13.35
C LEU A 24 -4.11 16.65 -12.39
N SER A 25 -4.11 15.43 -12.89
CA SER A 25 -3.99 14.26 -12.04
C SER A 25 -2.60 14.22 -11.38
N PRO A 26 -2.45 13.72 -10.14
CA PRO A 26 -1.13 13.50 -9.57
C PRO A 26 -0.34 12.50 -10.42
N GLU A 27 0.84 12.88 -10.88
CA GLU A 27 1.71 12.04 -11.71
C GLU A 27 2.24 10.83 -10.92
N ASP A 28 2.41 11.00 -9.61
CA ASP A 28 2.96 10.01 -8.68
C ASP A 28 1.89 9.23 -7.89
N TYR A 29 0.64 9.20 -8.37
CA TYR A 29 -0.39 8.35 -7.78
C TYR A 29 -0.50 7.05 -8.58
N TYR A 30 -0.07 5.94 -7.97
CA TYR A 30 -0.08 4.57 -8.53
C TYR A 30 -1.48 3.98 -8.78
N GLY A 31 -2.51 4.83 -8.90
CA GLY A 31 -3.88 4.45 -9.20
C GLY A 31 -4.08 4.03 -10.66
N SER A 32 -5.26 3.46 -10.94
CA SER A 32 -5.61 2.88 -12.25
C SER A 32 -5.73 3.88 -13.40
N GLY A 33 -5.68 5.19 -13.14
CA GLY A 33 -5.89 6.21 -14.16
C GLY A 33 -4.67 6.35 -15.09
N ASN A 34 -3.58 6.92 -14.57
CA ASN A 34 -2.58 7.55 -15.42
C ASN A 34 -1.17 6.97 -15.25
N PHE A 35 -0.98 6.04 -14.31
CA PHE A 35 0.34 5.52 -13.96
C PHE A 35 0.82 4.38 -14.88
N TRP A 36 -0.08 3.53 -15.39
CA TRP A 36 0.27 2.28 -16.08
C TRP A 36 0.51 2.45 -17.59
N THR A 37 1.51 3.25 -17.97
CA THR A 37 1.74 3.60 -19.38
C THR A 37 2.99 2.96 -20.00
N LYS A 38 3.91 2.43 -19.17
CA LYS A 38 5.17 1.81 -19.57
C LYS A 38 5.34 0.44 -18.93
N GLU A 39 5.98 -0.48 -19.65
CA GLU A 39 6.32 -1.81 -19.15
C GLU A 39 7.17 -1.74 -17.87
N ALA A 40 8.19 -0.87 -17.84
CA ALA A 40 9.05 -0.69 -16.67
C ALA A 40 8.30 -0.30 -15.37
N GLN A 41 7.16 0.40 -15.49
CA GLN A 41 6.32 0.74 -14.33
C GLN A 41 5.62 -0.51 -13.77
N VAL A 42 5.15 -1.40 -14.65
CA VAL A 42 4.55 -2.68 -14.27
C VAL A 42 5.59 -3.59 -13.65
N GLU A 43 6.77 -3.71 -14.26
CA GLU A 43 7.88 -4.51 -13.72
C GLU A 43 8.33 -4.02 -12.33
N GLY A 44 8.51 -2.70 -12.19
CA GLY A 44 8.86 -2.07 -10.91
C GLY A 44 7.82 -2.35 -9.84
N TYR A 45 6.53 -2.26 -10.19
CA TYR A 45 5.44 -2.58 -9.28
C TYR A 45 5.44 -4.06 -8.87
N MET A 46 5.60 -4.98 -9.82
CA MET A 46 5.68 -6.41 -9.51
C MET A 46 6.86 -6.74 -8.59
N ASN A 47 8.01 -6.13 -8.81
CA ASN A 47 9.16 -6.25 -7.90
C ASN A 47 8.83 -5.71 -6.49
N GLY A 48 8.13 -4.57 -6.42
CA GLY A 48 7.65 -4.00 -5.16
C GLY A 48 6.71 -4.93 -4.41
N LEU A 49 5.74 -5.53 -5.10
CA LEU A 49 4.83 -6.53 -4.51
C LEU A 49 5.57 -7.74 -3.95
N HIS A 50 6.51 -8.31 -4.72
CA HIS A 50 7.31 -9.45 -4.25
C HIS A 50 8.21 -9.07 -3.07
N ASN A 51 8.78 -7.86 -3.07
CA ASN A 51 9.59 -7.38 -1.97
C ASN A 51 8.75 -7.22 -0.69
N ASN A 52 7.54 -6.67 -0.79
CA ASN A 52 6.62 -6.53 0.34
C ASN A 52 6.16 -7.90 0.90
N LEU A 53 5.82 -8.84 0.02
CA LEU A 53 5.47 -10.20 0.43
C LEU A 53 6.67 -10.88 1.12
N ARG A 54 7.87 -10.70 0.57
CA ARG A 54 9.11 -11.27 1.12
C ARG A 54 9.50 -10.65 2.46
N SER A 55 9.31 -9.34 2.65
CA SER A 55 9.60 -8.72 3.95
C SER A 55 8.71 -9.26 5.06
N SER A 56 7.54 -9.80 4.70
CA SER A 56 6.62 -10.48 5.61
C SER A 56 6.94 -11.97 5.82
N TYR A 57 8.16 -12.45 5.56
CA TYR A 57 8.51 -13.88 5.59
C TYR A 57 8.16 -14.59 6.91
N THR A 58 8.17 -13.89 8.05
CA THR A 58 7.82 -14.45 9.36
C THR A 58 6.34 -14.82 9.46
N MET A 59 5.47 -14.18 8.67
CA MET A 59 4.03 -14.46 8.58
C MET A 59 3.77 -15.94 8.31
N PHE A 60 4.49 -16.55 7.37
CA PHE A 60 4.32 -17.95 7.01
C PHE A 60 4.59 -18.89 8.19
N TYR A 61 5.59 -18.60 9.01
CA TYR A 61 5.86 -19.37 10.22
C TYR A 61 4.78 -19.14 11.28
N VAL A 62 4.42 -17.88 11.56
CA VAL A 62 3.47 -17.52 12.62
C VAL A 62 2.09 -18.10 12.33
N LEU A 63 1.61 -17.99 11.09
CA LEU A 63 0.29 -18.48 10.68
C LEU A 63 0.28 -19.99 10.36
N GLY A 64 1.39 -20.54 9.88
CA GLY A 64 1.46 -21.92 9.39
C GLY A 64 1.94 -22.95 10.42
N GLU A 65 2.88 -22.58 11.31
CA GLU A 65 3.62 -23.57 12.12
C GLU A 65 3.71 -23.23 13.60
N ALA A 66 3.72 -21.95 13.99
CA ALA A 66 4.02 -21.55 15.38
C ALA A 66 3.08 -22.22 16.41
N ARG A 67 1.87 -22.58 16.00
CA ARG A 67 0.85 -23.23 16.84
C ARG A 67 0.86 -24.77 16.78
N GLY A 68 1.75 -25.36 15.98
CA GLY A 68 1.83 -26.80 15.71
C GLY A 68 2.44 -27.64 16.84
N GLY A 69 2.89 -27.03 17.94
CA GLY A 69 3.41 -27.74 19.11
C GLY A 69 4.85 -28.26 19.00
N THR A 70 5.48 -28.12 17.83
CA THR A 70 6.90 -28.46 17.57
C THR A 70 7.86 -27.44 18.19
N SER A 71 7.41 -26.20 18.34
CA SER A 71 8.19 -25.07 18.84
C SER A 71 8.04 -24.89 20.35
N ARG A 72 9.16 -24.63 21.04
CA ARG A 72 9.14 -24.26 22.47
C ARG A 72 8.56 -22.84 22.69
N TYR A 73 7.90 -22.66 23.82
CA TYR A 73 7.34 -21.41 24.31
C TYR A 73 7.65 -21.24 25.81
N GLY A 74 7.41 -20.05 26.36
CA GLY A 74 7.73 -19.69 27.75
C GLY A 74 9.07 -18.97 27.88
N THR A 75 9.87 -19.40 28.85
CA THR A 75 11.14 -18.75 29.21
C THR A 75 12.34 -19.53 28.70
N SER A 76 13.30 -18.83 28.10
CA SER A 76 14.56 -19.39 27.63
C SER A 76 15.47 -19.80 28.80
N SER A 77 16.54 -20.54 28.50
CA SER A 77 17.57 -20.89 29.49
C SER A 77 18.29 -19.67 30.09
N LEU A 78 18.18 -18.49 29.45
CA LEU A 78 18.73 -17.22 29.92
C LEU A 78 17.72 -16.40 30.75
N GLY A 79 16.53 -16.95 31.02
CA GLY A 79 15.49 -16.24 31.77
C GLY A 79 14.70 -15.22 30.94
N THR A 80 14.87 -15.19 29.61
CA THR A 80 14.16 -14.24 28.72
C THR A 80 12.93 -14.88 28.08
N SER A 81 11.90 -14.08 27.78
CA SER A 81 10.72 -14.55 27.07
C SER A 81 11.08 -15.01 25.65
N MET A 82 10.51 -16.14 25.23
CA MET A 82 10.67 -16.67 23.88
C MET A 82 9.70 -15.97 22.91
N SER A 83 10.19 -15.65 21.70
CA SER A 83 9.38 -15.01 20.66
C SER A 83 8.12 -15.81 20.36
N TYR A 84 6.99 -15.09 20.23
CA TYR A 84 5.67 -15.64 19.92
C TYR A 84 5.13 -16.65 20.95
N SER A 85 5.64 -16.65 22.19
CA SER A 85 5.16 -17.55 23.25
C SER A 85 3.64 -17.42 23.44
N ASP A 86 3.20 -16.21 23.77
CA ASP A 86 1.82 -15.90 24.12
C ASP A 86 1.32 -14.78 23.19
N PRO A 87 0.08 -14.84 22.67
CA PRO A 87 -0.87 -15.95 22.74
C PRO A 87 -0.66 -17.04 21.66
N ILE A 88 0.33 -16.87 20.78
CA ILE A 88 0.44 -17.67 19.56
C ILE A 88 0.83 -19.12 19.88
N LYS A 89 2.08 -19.38 20.27
CA LYS A 89 2.59 -20.74 20.44
C LYS A 89 1.86 -21.52 21.54
N ASN A 90 1.45 -20.83 22.60
CA ASN A 90 0.72 -21.42 23.72
C ASN A 90 -0.80 -21.57 23.46
N ASN A 91 -1.30 -21.17 22.28
CA ASN A 91 -2.71 -21.22 21.91
C ASN A 91 -3.67 -20.46 22.84
N MET A 92 -3.20 -19.46 23.57
CA MET A 92 -4.01 -18.65 24.50
C MET A 92 -4.77 -17.52 23.80
N LEU A 93 -5.36 -17.82 22.64
CA LEU A 93 -6.11 -16.86 21.84
C LEU A 93 -7.45 -16.56 22.49
N THR A 94 -7.72 -15.28 22.72
CA THR A 94 -9.02 -14.81 23.24
C THR A 94 -9.49 -13.61 22.43
N LYS A 95 -10.74 -13.17 22.66
CA LYS A 95 -11.28 -11.95 22.03
C LYS A 95 -10.36 -10.74 22.24
N ASP A 96 -9.76 -10.63 23.42
CA ASP A 96 -8.94 -9.48 23.80
C ASP A 96 -7.43 -9.74 23.61
N ASN A 97 -7.05 -10.97 23.19
CA ASN A 97 -5.66 -11.38 22.97
C ASN A 97 -5.55 -12.26 21.71
N THR A 98 -5.69 -11.63 20.54
CA THR A 98 -5.62 -12.31 19.24
C THR A 98 -4.19 -12.55 18.77
N GLY A 99 -3.22 -11.76 19.25
CA GLY A 99 -1.80 -11.84 18.92
C GLY A 99 -1.41 -11.47 17.47
N ILE A 100 -2.40 -11.37 16.56
CA ILE A 100 -2.23 -11.00 15.15
C ILE A 100 -3.38 -10.06 14.79
N SER A 101 -3.06 -9.01 14.02
CA SER A 101 -4.01 -8.04 13.47
C SER A 101 -4.00 -8.12 11.94
N ASN A 102 -5.14 -7.81 11.31
CA ASN A 102 -5.28 -7.65 9.85
C ASN A 102 -4.63 -8.75 8.99
N TRP A 103 -4.67 -10.00 9.46
CA TRP A 103 -3.97 -11.14 8.83
C TRP A 103 -2.47 -10.87 8.62
N TYR A 104 -1.77 -10.43 9.66
CA TYR A 104 -0.35 -10.05 9.59
C TYR A 104 -0.16 -8.84 8.65
N ASP A 105 -1.05 -7.84 8.80
CA ASP A 105 -1.05 -6.59 8.05
C ASP A 105 -1.21 -6.71 6.52
N LEU A 106 -1.71 -7.86 6.03
CA LEU A 106 -1.98 -8.07 4.61
C LEU A 106 -3.18 -7.28 4.08
N TYR A 107 -4.13 -6.90 4.94
CA TYR A 107 -5.38 -6.24 4.58
C TYR A 107 -5.61 -4.90 5.31
N GLY A 108 -4.54 -4.21 5.70
CA GLY A 108 -4.57 -2.93 6.41
C GLY A 108 -4.93 -1.73 5.53
#